data_AF-A0A8B6G9P6-F1
#
_entry.id   AF-A0A8B6G9P6-F1
#
_cell.length_a   1.000
_cell.length_b   1.000
_cell.length_c   1.000
_cell.angle_alpha   90.00
_cell.angle_beta   90.00
_cell.angle_gamma   90.00
#
_symmetry.space_group_name_H-M   'P 1'
#
loop_
_entity.id
_entity.type
_entity.pdbx_description
1 polymer ?
#
loop_
_entity_poly.entity_id
_entity_poly.type
_entity_poly.pdbx_seq_one_letter_code
_entity_poly.pdbx_strand_id
1 'polypeptide(L)'
;MELFQRIEKSKQTVAIGFDMEADNIGDFKNGKISIIQIKLMDEPAYIIDIHGSQIDLKCTRFNEVMKSTNIETIIQDPRNDSKMLYEKYRTELKNVFDPQSFQMTVENKSDPTLTTRRLQGKRKSLDFIYEKYVGPFPNKHLKEDMKKQMKSKDQSPKLWMKRPLTREMALYAATDVETLLPIRSEMEKYLSQMDETKRNGFEKTFKELCIESIYTTDHVAKRKIMMRKKEREYEEASFLQKSGISLSKAEGEIIQSLRTPRSSYTFSPTRRRKQSPYRLRAAKEKQRKTIDRKCPDVKTGPCQAEGISCKNNSEDQMNDVSAIESATPNQENQEFRSLQLPVSSRHSPSRVIRRNLNKLSLADEISQNKSSK
;
A
#
# COMPACT_ATOMS: atom_id res chain seq x y z
N MET A 1 -20.80 9.49 -2.66
CA MET A 1 -21.55 9.00 -1.48
C MET A 1 -22.33 7.73 -1.81
N GLU A 2 -23.16 7.72 -2.85
CA GLU A 2 -23.98 6.56 -3.23
C GLU A 2 -23.19 5.31 -3.60
N LEU A 3 -22.02 5.45 -4.23
CA LEU A 3 -21.17 4.31 -4.63
C LEU A 3 -20.85 3.38 -3.44
N PHE A 4 -20.29 3.92 -2.35
CA PHE A 4 -19.93 3.11 -1.18
C PHE A 4 -21.15 2.51 -0.49
N GLN A 5 -22.28 3.22 -0.47
CA GLN A 5 -23.52 2.68 0.08
C GLN A 5 -24.06 1.51 -0.77
N ARG A 6 -23.92 1.58 -2.10
CA ARG A 6 -24.30 0.49 -3.00
C ARG A 6 -23.41 -0.74 -2.81
N ILE A 7 -22.10 -0.53 -2.66
CA ILE A 7 -21.14 -1.61 -2.40
C ILE A 7 -21.45 -2.27 -1.04
N GLU A 8 -21.62 -1.46 0.01
CA GLU A 8 -21.89 -1.94 1.37
C GLU A 8 -23.20 -2.73 1.48
N LYS A 9 -24.25 -2.31 0.76
CA LYS A 9 -25.55 -3.02 0.73
C LYS A 9 -25.54 -4.32 -0.07
N SER A 10 -24.46 -4.64 -0.78
CA SER A 10 -24.40 -5.90 -1.52
C SER A 10 -24.46 -7.08 -0.55
N LYS A 11 -25.44 -7.98 -0.77
CA LYS A 11 -25.66 -9.17 0.07
C LYS A 11 -24.74 -10.35 -0.29
N GLN A 12 -24.03 -10.27 -1.41
CA GLN A 12 -23.09 -11.31 -1.86
C GLN A 12 -21.66 -10.85 -1.62
N THR A 13 -20.73 -11.80 -1.56
CA THR A 13 -19.31 -11.46 -1.56
C THR A 13 -18.96 -10.74 -2.86
N VAL A 14 -18.48 -9.50 -2.76
CA VAL A 14 -18.10 -8.69 -3.93
C VAL A 14 -16.60 -8.50 -3.94
N ALA A 15 -15.97 -8.67 -5.10
CA ALA A 15 -14.58 -8.26 -5.32
C ALA A 15 -14.53 -6.85 -5.92
N ILE A 16 -13.68 -5.99 -5.36
CA ILE A 16 -13.45 -4.63 -5.87
C ILE A 16 -11.97 -4.42 -6.16
N GLY A 17 -11.64 -3.80 -7.30
CA GLY A 17 -10.31 -3.25 -7.52
C GLY A 17 -10.18 -1.93 -6.77
N PHE A 18 -9.10 -1.75 -6.02
CA PHE A 18 -8.85 -0.55 -5.23
C PHE A 18 -7.41 -0.08 -5.40
N ASP A 19 -7.25 1.22 -5.59
CA ASP A 19 -5.98 1.92 -5.53
C ASP A 19 -6.19 3.36 -5.03
N MET A 20 -5.11 4.07 -4.73
CA MET A 20 -5.18 5.51 -4.42
C MET A 20 -3.89 6.27 -4.73
N GLU A 21 -4.05 7.58 -4.95
CA GLU A 21 -2.93 8.48 -5.21
C GLU A 21 -2.87 9.64 -4.20
N ALA A 22 -1.66 10.08 -3.86
CA ALA A 22 -1.43 11.04 -2.76
C ALA A 22 -0.18 11.93 -2.95
N ASP A 23 -0.17 13.11 -2.33
CA ASP A 23 0.93 14.11 -2.36
C ASP A 23 2.21 13.61 -1.65
N ASN A 24 2.10 12.64 -0.75
CA ASN A 24 3.27 12.05 -0.10
C ASN A 24 2.89 10.74 0.60
N ILE A 25 2.79 9.66 -0.18
CA ILE A 25 2.39 8.34 0.31
C ILE A 25 3.35 7.82 1.41
N GLY A 26 4.56 8.36 1.55
CA GLY A 26 5.54 7.99 2.59
C GLY A 26 5.54 8.87 3.85
N ASP A 27 5.02 10.10 3.79
CA ASP A 27 4.86 10.99 4.94
C ASP A 27 3.41 10.95 5.43
N PHE A 28 3.06 9.90 6.17
CA PHE A 28 1.70 9.64 6.63
C PHE A 28 1.09 10.78 7.49
N LYS A 29 1.95 11.58 8.13
CA LYS A 29 1.54 12.74 8.94
C LYS A 29 1.06 13.88 8.05
N ASN A 30 1.85 14.26 7.05
CA ASN A 30 1.57 15.46 6.24
C ASN A 30 1.01 15.19 4.85
N GLY A 31 1.19 13.97 4.32
CA GLY A 31 0.67 13.54 3.02
C GLY A 31 -0.84 13.67 2.98
N LYS A 32 -1.42 13.79 1.79
CA LYS A 32 -2.87 13.92 1.62
C LYS A 32 -3.32 12.98 0.52
N ILE A 33 -4.37 12.20 0.78
CA ILE A 33 -5.03 11.41 -0.25
C ILE A 33 -5.63 12.40 -1.25
N SER A 34 -5.28 12.23 -2.51
CA SER A 34 -5.78 13.08 -3.58
C SER A 34 -7.01 12.47 -4.23
N ILE A 35 -6.88 11.22 -4.66
CA ILE A 35 -7.94 10.48 -5.35
C ILE A 35 -7.95 9.04 -4.86
N ILE A 36 -9.13 8.42 -4.91
CA ILE A 36 -9.34 6.99 -4.72
C ILE A 36 -9.89 6.42 -6.01
N GLN A 37 -9.39 5.26 -6.42
CA GLN A 37 -9.91 4.53 -7.57
C GLN A 37 -10.62 3.26 -7.11
N ILE A 38 -11.81 3.02 -7.67
CA ILE A 38 -12.61 1.81 -7.42
C ILE A 38 -13.01 1.19 -8.75
N LYS A 39 -12.77 -0.11 -8.90
CA LYS A 39 -13.30 -0.91 -9.98
C LYS A 39 -14.30 -1.91 -9.44
N LEU A 40 -15.54 -1.83 -9.93
CA LEU A 40 -16.55 -2.87 -9.74
C LEU A 40 -16.59 -3.79 -10.96
N MET A 41 -17.13 -4.99 -10.78
CA MET A 41 -17.37 -5.93 -11.88
C MET A 41 -18.35 -5.31 -12.88
N ASP A 42 -18.05 -5.45 -14.18
CA ASP A 42 -18.88 -5.00 -15.30
C ASP A 42 -19.22 -3.49 -15.35
N GLU A 43 -18.56 -2.68 -14.54
CA GLU A 43 -18.76 -1.23 -14.49
C GLU A 43 -17.46 -0.47 -14.82
N PRO A 44 -17.51 0.79 -15.28
CA PRO A 44 -16.30 1.59 -15.47
C PRO A 44 -15.54 1.79 -14.14
N ALA A 45 -14.25 2.12 -14.24
CA ALA A 45 -13.50 2.56 -13.07
C ALA A 45 -14.05 3.92 -12.55
N TYR A 46 -14.26 4.00 -11.26
CA TYR A 46 -14.64 5.22 -10.56
C TYR A 46 -13.39 5.91 -10.03
N ILE A 47 -13.22 7.18 -10.39
CA ILE A 47 -12.17 8.05 -9.83
C ILE A 47 -12.86 9.05 -8.91
N ILE A 48 -12.61 8.90 -7.62
CA ILE A 48 -13.23 9.70 -6.57
C ILE A 48 -12.24 10.79 -6.17
N ASP A 49 -12.59 12.03 -6.48
CA ASP A 49 -11.75 13.18 -6.17
C ASP A 49 -11.89 13.61 -4.71
N ILE A 50 -11.04 13.07 -3.84
CA ILE A 50 -11.01 13.35 -2.41
C ILE A 50 -10.54 14.78 -2.15
N HIS A 51 -9.46 15.20 -2.81
CA HIS A 51 -8.85 16.51 -2.58
C HIS A 51 -9.67 17.65 -3.17
N GLY A 52 -10.06 17.58 -4.44
CA GLY A 52 -10.79 18.64 -5.13
C GLY A 52 -12.19 18.82 -4.55
N SER A 53 -12.87 17.72 -4.21
CA SER A 53 -14.23 17.76 -3.66
C SER A 53 -14.29 17.89 -2.14
N GLN A 54 -13.13 17.97 -1.46
CA GLN A 54 -13.02 18.03 0.01
C GLN A 54 -13.83 16.94 0.73
N ILE A 55 -13.85 15.73 0.19
CA ILE A 55 -14.62 14.61 0.77
C ILE A 55 -13.89 14.13 2.02
N ASP A 56 -14.55 14.20 3.18
CA ASP A 56 -14.12 13.45 4.36
C ASP A 56 -14.64 12.02 4.26
N LEU A 57 -13.72 11.07 4.05
CA LEU A 57 -14.05 9.64 3.99
C LEU A 57 -14.75 9.13 5.26
N LYS A 58 -14.54 9.76 6.42
CA LYS A 58 -15.23 9.41 7.68
C LYS A 58 -16.73 9.67 7.63
N CYS A 59 -17.17 10.62 6.82
CA CYS A 59 -18.57 10.95 6.61
C CYS A 59 -19.23 10.07 5.55
N THR A 60 -18.52 9.06 5.04
CA THR A 60 -18.98 8.15 3.98
C THR A 60 -19.05 6.71 4.48
N ARG A 61 -19.59 5.80 3.66
CA ARG A 61 -19.57 4.34 3.92
C ARG A 61 -18.22 3.66 3.58
N PHE A 62 -17.18 4.45 3.32
CA PHE A 62 -15.87 3.94 2.93
C PHE A 62 -15.28 2.99 3.98
N ASN A 63 -15.38 3.34 5.27
CA ASN A 63 -14.83 2.52 6.33
C ASN A 63 -15.51 1.16 6.43
N GLU A 64 -16.84 1.12 6.29
CA GLU A 64 -17.65 -0.09 6.31
C GLU A 64 -17.28 -1.01 5.13
N VAL A 65 -17.09 -0.43 3.93
CA VAL A 65 -16.64 -1.17 2.75
C VAL A 65 -15.26 -1.77 2.97
N MET A 66 -14.25 -0.97 3.35
CA MET A 66 -12.87 -1.44 3.44
C MET A 66 -12.58 -2.36 4.65
N LYS A 67 -13.41 -2.29 5.71
CA LYS A 67 -13.32 -3.17 6.89
C LYS A 67 -14.16 -4.44 6.76
N SER A 68 -14.98 -4.56 5.72
CA SER A 68 -15.86 -5.71 5.54
C SER A 68 -15.06 -6.99 5.26
N THR A 69 -15.44 -8.09 5.91
CA THR A 69 -14.94 -9.42 5.56
C THR A 69 -15.66 -10.03 4.37
N ASN A 70 -16.79 -9.44 3.94
CA ASN A 70 -17.59 -9.91 2.80
C ASN A 70 -17.20 -9.19 1.50
N ILE A 71 -16.34 -8.17 1.55
CA ILE A 71 -15.88 -7.45 0.35
C ILE A 71 -14.41 -7.78 0.17
N GLU A 72 -14.07 -8.48 -0.91
CA GLU A 72 -12.68 -8.78 -1.25
C GLU A 72 -12.07 -7.55 -1.92
N THR A 73 -11.08 -6.93 -1.25
CA THR A 73 -10.38 -5.76 -1.79
C THR A 73 -9.15 -6.24 -2.55
N ILE A 74 -9.18 -6.14 -3.87
CA ILE A 74 -8.02 -6.40 -4.72
C ILE A 74 -7.18 -5.14 -4.78
N ILE A 75 -5.98 -5.18 -4.21
CA ILE A 75 -5.05 -4.05 -4.19
C ILE A 75 -3.62 -4.58 -4.32
N GLN A 76 -2.83 -3.99 -5.21
CA GLN A 76 -1.44 -4.37 -5.32
C GLN A 76 -0.59 -3.66 -4.29
N ASP A 77 0.23 -4.44 -3.57
CA ASP A 77 1.26 -3.90 -2.68
C ASP A 77 0.74 -2.84 -1.67
N PRO A 78 -0.26 -3.17 -0.84
CA PRO A 78 -1.01 -2.19 -0.04
C PRO A 78 -0.23 -1.59 1.13
N ARG A 79 1.09 -1.74 1.20
CA ARG A 79 1.90 -1.42 2.40
C ARG A 79 1.80 0.05 2.81
N ASN A 80 1.94 0.95 1.85
CA ASN A 80 1.81 2.36 2.15
C ASN A 80 0.34 2.77 2.21
N ASP A 81 -0.50 2.12 1.39
CA ASP A 81 -1.90 2.43 1.27
C ASP A 81 -2.66 2.19 2.57
N SER A 82 -2.57 0.95 3.06
CA SER A 82 -3.11 0.53 4.34
C SER A 82 -2.64 1.42 5.48
N LYS A 83 -1.35 1.78 5.52
CA LYS A 83 -0.81 2.65 6.56
C LYS A 83 -1.39 4.06 6.48
N MET A 84 -1.44 4.66 5.28
CA MET A 84 -1.98 6.01 5.13
C MET A 84 -3.48 6.06 5.47
N LEU A 85 -4.24 5.05 5.03
CA LEU A 85 -5.66 4.90 5.37
C LEU A 85 -5.88 4.76 6.88
N TYR A 86 -5.06 3.94 7.55
CA TYR A 86 -5.16 3.76 8.99
C TYR A 86 -4.80 5.03 9.77
N GLU A 87 -3.70 5.71 9.43
CA GLU A 87 -3.26 6.91 10.14
C GLU A 87 -4.25 8.07 10.00
N LYS A 88 -4.87 8.23 8.81
CA LYS A 88 -5.77 9.36 8.53
C LYS A 88 -7.23 9.09 8.91
N TYR A 89 -7.71 7.89 8.62
CA TYR A 89 -9.14 7.55 8.67
C TYR A 89 -9.46 6.42 9.63
N ARG A 90 -8.45 5.83 10.29
CA ARG A 90 -8.59 4.62 11.13
C ARG A 90 -9.28 3.49 10.36
N THR A 91 -9.01 3.43 9.07
CA THR A 91 -9.47 2.37 8.17
C THR A 91 -8.48 1.22 8.23
N GLU A 92 -8.96 0.03 8.54
CA GLU A 92 -8.16 -1.19 8.58
C GLU A 92 -8.65 -2.08 7.44
N LEU A 93 -7.81 -2.30 6.43
CA LEU A 93 -8.18 -3.13 5.29
C LEU A 93 -8.43 -4.57 5.75
N LYS A 94 -9.59 -5.13 5.40
CA LYS A 94 -9.94 -6.54 5.62
C LYS A 94 -10.19 -7.23 4.28
N ASN A 95 -10.05 -8.56 4.30
CA ASN A 95 -10.25 -9.42 3.14
C ASN A 95 -9.51 -8.93 1.88
N VAL A 96 -8.21 -8.66 2.03
CA VAL A 96 -7.36 -8.17 0.95
C VAL A 96 -6.84 -9.34 0.13
N PHE A 97 -6.94 -9.20 -1.18
CA PHE A 97 -6.20 -10.01 -2.14
C PHE A 97 -5.09 -9.14 -2.75
N ASP A 98 -3.84 -9.46 -2.46
CA ASP A 98 -2.67 -8.76 -2.99
C ASP A 98 -2.00 -9.59 -4.11
N PRO A 99 -2.16 -9.22 -5.40
CA PRO A 99 -1.53 -9.94 -6.50
C PRO A 99 0.00 -10.07 -6.36
N GLN A 100 0.66 -9.12 -5.71
CA GLN A 100 2.09 -9.20 -5.44
C GLN A 100 2.42 -10.29 -4.42
N SER A 101 1.60 -10.45 -3.38
CA SER A 101 1.74 -11.53 -2.40
C SER A 101 1.42 -12.89 -3.02
N PHE A 102 0.44 -12.95 -3.92
CA PHE A 102 0.12 -14.16 -4.69
C PHE A 102 1.32 -14.58 -5.54
N GLN A 103 1.87 -13.66 -6.33
CA GLN A 103 3.02 -13.91 -7.20
C GLN A 103 4.25 -14.38 -6.41
N MET A 104 4.50 -13.79 -5.23
CA MET A 104 5.56 -14.25 -4.33
C MET A 104 5.32 -15.66 -3.81
N THR A 105 4.07 -16.00 -3.50
CA THR A 105 3.71 -17.36 -3.06
C THR A 105 3.97 -18.37 -4.18
N VAL A 106 3.59 -18.05 -5.43
CA VAL A 106 3.89 -18.89 -6.60
C VAL A 106 5.40 -19.12 -6.73
N GLU A 107 6.21 -18.05 -6.72
CA GLU A 107 7.68 -18.18 -6.83
C GLU A 107 8.28 -19.01 -5.70
N ASN A 108 7.83 -18.80 -4.45
CA ASN A 108 8.30 -19.54 -3.27
C ASN A 108 7.91 -21.03 -3.30
N LYS A 109 6.71 -21.36 -3.78
CA LYS A 109 6.25 -22.77 -3.86
C LYS A 109 6.88 -23.51 -5.03
N SER A 110 7.18 -22.82 -6.13
CA SER A 110 7.88 -23.41 -7.27
C SER A 110 9.37 -23.59 -7.02
N ASP A 111 9.99 -22.67 -6.27
CA ASP A 111 11.39 -22.73 -5.87
C ASP A 111 11.54 -22.36 -4.38
N PRO A 112 11.60 -23.35 -3.48
CA PRO A 112 11.78 -23.13 -2.05
C PRO A 112 13.10 -22.43 -1.68
N THR A 113 14.05 -22.31 -2.61
CA THR A 113 15.28 -21.54 -2.40
C THR A 113 15.03 -20.03 -2.47
N LEU A 114 13.92 -19.62 -3.09
CA LEU A 114 13.37 -18.27 -3.11
C LEU A 114 12.48 -18.05 -1.90
N THR A 115 13.12 -17.86 -0.75
CA THR A 115 12.43 -17.54 0.51
C THR A 115 11.57 -16.29 0.39
N THR A 116 10.48 -16.20 1.15
CA THR A 116 9.64 -15.00 1.17
C THR A 116 10.43 -13.74 1.50
N ARG A 117 11.51 -13.85 2.30
CA ARG A 117 12.45 -12.76 2.57
C ARG A 117 13.23 -12.33 1.32
N ARG A 118 13.80 -13.27 0.57
CA ARG A 118 14.54 -12.97 -0.68
C ARG A 118 13.64 -12.32 -1.72
N LEU A 119 12.38 -12.74 -1.77
CA LEU A 119 11.37 -12.22 -2.70
C LEU A 119 10.86 -10.81 -2.33
N GLN A 120 10.91 -10.42 -1.05
CA GLN A 120 10.55 -9.05 -0.64
C GLN A 120 11.42 -7.98 -1.33
N GLY A 121 12.68 -8.29 -1.66
CA GLY A 121 13.57 -7.41 -2.42
C GLY A 121 13.39 -7.45 -3.94
N LYS A 122 12.53 -8.34 -4.44
CA LYS A 122 12.32 -8.61 -5.88
C LYS A 122 10.85 -8.45 -6.30
N ARG A 123 10.11 -7.55 -5.63
CA ARG A 123 8.71 -7.25 -5.94
C ARG A 123 8.56 -6.83 -7.41
N LYS A 124 7.43 -7.21 -8.00
CA LYS A 124 7.09 -7.03 -9.40
C LYS A 124 6.16 -5.83 -9.54
N SER A 125 6.24 -5.14 -10.67
CA SER A 125 5.27 -4.09 -11.01
C SER A 125 3.92 -4.68 -11.36
N LEU A 126 2.86 -3.86 -11.31
CA LEU A 126 1.53 -4.23 -11.81
C LEU A 126 1.59 -4.74 -13.24
N ASP A 127 2.33 -4.01 -14.07
CA ASP A 127 2.53 -4.29 -15.49
C ASP A 127 3.07 -5.71 -15.69
N PHE A 128 4.09 -6.10 -14.91
CA PHE A 128 4.66 -7.45 -14.98
C PHE A 128 3.65 -8.53 -14.57
N ILE A 129 2.91 -8.31 -13.48
CA ILE A 129 1.94 -9.30 -12.99
C ILE A 129 0.82 -9.47 -14.01
N TYR A 130 0.26 -8.38 -14.51
CA TYR A 130 -0.77 -8.44 -15.54
C TYR A 130 -0.28 -9.14 -16.82
N GLU A 131 0.92 -8.79 -17.30
CA GLU A 131 1.54 -9.43 -18.48
C GLU A 131 1.75 -10.92 -18.30
N LYS A 132 2.08 -11.36 -17.07
CA LYS A 132 2.28 -12.76 -16.75
C LYS A 132 0.97 -13.56 -16.75
N TYR A 133 -0.10 -13.01 -16.17
CA TYR A 133 -1.32 -13.77 -15.89
C TYR A 133 -2.43 -13.54 -16.92
N VAL A 134 -2.53 -12.33 -17.48
CA VAL A 134 -3.66 -11.91 -18.31
C VAL A 134 -3.23 -11.74 -19.77
N GLY A 135 -2.15 -10.98 -20.01
CA GLY A 135 -1.69 -10.64 -21.35
C GLY A 135 -1.13 -9.22 -21.44
N PRO A 136 -0.93 -8.65 -22.65
CA PRO A 136 -0.29 -7.34 -22.82
C PRO A 136 -0.94 -6.24 -21.97
N PHE A 137 -0.12 -5.48 -21.23
CA PHE A 137 -0.62 -4.45 -20.33
C PHE A 137 -1.33 -3.32 -21.11
N PRO A 138 -2.57 -2.95 -20.74
CA PRO A 138 -3.29 -1.88 -21.41
C PRO A 138 -2.61 -0.53 -21.19
N ASN A 139 -2.61 0.35 -22.20
CA ASN A 139 -2.09 1.73 -22.10
C ASN A 139 -0.65 1.84 -21.56
N LYS A 140 0.20 0.82 -21.79
CA LYS A 140 1.57 0.77 -21.24
C LYS A 140 2.40 2.03 -21.52
N HIS A 141 2.38 2.54 -22.75
CA HIS A 141 3.09 3.76 -23.12
C HIS A 141 2.62 4.99 -22.33
N LEU A 142 1.30 5.16 -22.19
CA LEU A 142 0.72 6.24 -21.38
C LEU A 142 1.18 6.14 -19.92
N LYS A 143 1.20 4.93 -19.37
CA LYS A 143 1.65 4.66 -18.01
C LYS A 143 3.13 5.01 -17.81
N GLU A 144 3.97 4.66 -18.77
CA GLU A 144 5.40 5.00 -18.77
C GLU A 144 5.63 6.51 -18.83
N ASP A 145 4.88 7.22 -19.67
CA ASP A 145 5.00 8.67 -19.79
C ASP A 145 4.56 9.40 -18.52
N MET A 146 3.47 8.95 -17.91
CA MET A 146 3.05 9.44 -16.59
C MET A 146 4.10 9.18 -15.50
N LYS A 147 4.70 7.98 -15.48
CA LYS A 147 5.81 7.66 -14.55
C LYS A 147 7.02 8.58 -14.76
N LYS A 148 7.32 8.99 -15.99
CA LYS A 148 8.39 9.97 -16.28
C LYS A 148 8.03 11.35 -15.72
N GLN A 149 6.78 11.79 -15.90
CA GLN A 149 6.29 13.05 -15.35
C GLN A 149 6.38 13.08 -13.83
N MET A 150 5.95 12.03 -13.13
CA MET A 150 6.06 11.89 -11.67
C MET A 150 7.49 11.99 -11.15
N LYS A 151 8.47 11.48 -11.91
CA LYS A 151 9.90 11.50 -11.55
C LYS A 151 10.58 12.83 -11.86
N SER A 152 9.97 13.70 -12.67
CA SER A 152 10.54 14.99 -13.02
C SER A 152 10.56 15.93 -11.81
N LYS A 153 11.71 16.57 -11.54
CA LYS A 153 11.90 17.44 -10.36
C LYS A 153 10.90 18.62 -10.32
N ASP A 154 10.41 19.04 -11.48
CA ASP A 154 9.51 20.19 -11.61
C ASP A 154 8.03 19.85 -11.35
N GLN A 155 7.68 18.56 -11.27
CA GLN A 155 6.29 18.12 -11.07
C GLN A 155 6.07 17.25 -9.81
N SER A 156 7.12 16.91 -9.06
CA SER A 156 7.16 15.68 -8.25
C SER A 156 6.44 15.63 -6.90
N PRO A 157 6.20 16.70 -6.10
CA PRO A 157 5.48 16.47 -4.85
C PRO A 157 3.97 16.45 -5.07
N LYS A 158 3.47 17.35 -5.92
CA LYS A 158 2.04 17.70 -5.97
C LYS A 158 1.32 17.37 -7.26
N LEU A 159 1.88 16.52 -8.13
CA LEU A 159 1.25 16.16 -9.41
C LEU A 159 -0.22 15.78 -9.19
N TRP A 160 -0.44 14.84 -8.27
CA TRP A 160 -1.76 14.35 -7.95
C TRP A 160 -2.66 15.39 -7.29
N MET A 161 -2.14 16.48 -6.73
CA MET A 161 -2.93 17.55 -6.11
C MET A 161 -3.40 18.60 -7.12
N LYS A 162 -2.90 18.59 -8.36
CA LYS A 162 -3.32 19.54 -9.40
C LYS A 162 -4.78 19.30 -9.79
N ARG A 163 -5.54 20.37 -9.99
CA ARG A 163 -6.91 20.33 -10.50
C ARG A 163 -7.11 21.33 -11.64
N PRO A 164 -7.96 21.02 -12.64
CA PRO A 164 -8.64 19.73 -12.84
C PRO A 164 -7.64 18.59 -13.12
N LEU A 165 -8.02 17.33 -12.86
CA LEU A 165 -7.20 16.18 -13.26
C LEU A 165 -7.09 16.17 -14.79
N THR A 166 -5.88 15.98 -15.33
CA THR A 166 -5.73 15.82 -16.78
C THR A 166 -6.32 14.48 -17.22
N ARG A 167 -6.62 14.35 -18.51
CA ARG A 167 -7.11 13.10 -19.09
C ARG A 167 -6.11 11.96 -18.89
N GLU A 168 -4.81 12.24 -18.99
CA GLU A 168 -3.73 11.29 -18.79
C GLU A 168 -3.67 10.82 -17.34
N MET A 169 -3.83 11.73 -16.37
CA MET A 169 -3.90 11.38 -14.94
C MET A 169 -5.10 10.47 -14.65
N ALA A 170 -6.26 10.79 -15.21
CA ALA A 170 -7.48 9.99 -15.03
C ALA A 170 -7.33 8.60 -15.66
N LEU A 171 -6.82 8.52 -16.91
CA LEU A 171 -6.61 7.24 -17.60
C LEU A 171 -5.55 6.38 -16.91
N TYR A 172 -4.47 6.98 -16.40
CA TYR A 172 -3.47 6.27 -15.60
C TYR A 172 -4.13 5.62 -14.39
N ALA A 173 -4.84 6.41 -13.58
CA ALA A 173 -5.48 5.97 -12.35
C ALA A 173 -6.56 4.91 -12.62
N ALA A 174 -7.36 5.07 -13.67
CA ALA A 174 -8.34 4.08 -14.09
C ALA A 174 -7.67 2.75 -14.51
N THR A 175 -6.61 2.83 -15.32
CA THR A 175 -5.90 1.63 -15.82
C THR A 175 -5.38 0.77 -14.67
N ASP A 176 -4.88 1.39 -13.59
CA ASP A 176 -4.36 0.65 -12.44
C ASP A 176 -5.44 -0.24 -11.81
N VAL A 177 -6.65 0.26 -11.54
CA VAL A 177 -7.73 -0.57 -10.96
C VAL A 177 -8.46 -1.45 -11.98
N GLU A 178 -8.51 -1.07 -13.26
CA GLU A 178 -9.11 -1.90 -14.31
C GLU A 178 -8.37 -3.22 -14.51
N THR A 179 -7.06 -3.22 -14.25
CA THR A 179 -6.22 -4.41 -14.41
C THR A 179 -6.33 -5.41 -13.25
N LEU A 180 -6.81 -4.99 -12.08
CA LEU A 180 -6.84 -5.80 -10.86
C LEU A 180 -7.85 -6.95 -10.91
N LEU A 181 -9.08 -6.72 -11.39
CA LEU A 181 -10.10 -7.78 -11.47
C LEU A 181 -9.75 -8.89 -12.48
N PRO A 182 -9.23 -8.59 -13.70
CA PRO A 182 -8.71 -9.63 -14.60
C PRO A 182 -7.58 -10.46 -13.98
N ILE A 183 -6.62 -9.82 -13.30
CA ILE A 183 -5.54 -10.54 -12.59
C ILE A 183 -6.13 -11.49 -11.54
N ARG A 184 -7.06 -11.00 -10.72
CA ARG A 184 -7.72 -11.81 -9.69
C ARG A 184 -8.43 -13.02 -10.27
N SER A 185 -9.11 -12.87 -11.41
CA SER A 185 -9.80 -13.95 -12.13
C SER A 185 -8.83 -15.03 -12.61
N GLU A 186 -7.71 -14.66 -13.25
CA GLU A 186 -6.71 -15.62 -13.72
C GLU A 186 -5.99 -16.32 -12.55
N MET A 187 -5.74 -15.61 -11.45
CA MET A 187 -5.19 -16.20 -10.23
C MET A 187 -6.17 -17.18 -9.56
N GLU A 188 -7.49 -16.94 -9.62
CA GLU A 188 -8.48 -17.94 -9.16
C GLU A 188 -8.42 -19.21 -9.99
N LYS A 189 -8.31 -19.08 -11.32
CA LYS A 189 -8.19 -20.24 -12.21
C LYS A 189 -6.94 -21.04 -11.85
N TYR A 190 -5.83 -20.37 -11.56
CA TYR A 190 -4.61 -21.02 -11.10
C TYR A 190 -4.82 -21.81 -9.80
N LEU A 191 -5.55 -21.25 -8.82
CA LEU A 191 -5.91 -21.96 -7.58
C LEU A 191 -6.83 -23.15 -7.82
N SER A 192 -7.80 -23.02 -8.74
CA SER A 192 -8.77 -24.07 -9.05
C SER A 192 -8.15 -25.32 -9.70
N GLN A 193 -6.95 -25.18 -10.27
CA GLN A 193 -6.20 -26.27 -10.90
C GLN A 193 -5.28 -27.00 -9.92
N MET A 194 -5.11 -26.50 -8.69
CA MET A 194 -4.30 -27.18 -7.67
C MET A 194 -5.07 -28.31 -7.00
N ASP A 195 -4.34 -29.37 -6.63
CA ASP A 195 -4.88 -30.34 -5.66
C ASP A 195 -5.08 -29.68 -4.28
N GLU A 196 -6.02 -30.22 -3.51
CA GLU A 196 -6.47 -29.63 -2.24
C GLU A 196 -5.32 -29.45 -1.23
N THR A 197 -4.39 -30.39 -1.15
CA THR A 197 -3.27 -30.33 -0.19
C THR A 197 -2.31 -29.20 -0.55
N LYS A 198 -1.93 -29.09 -1.83
CA LYS A 198 -1.10 -27.98 -2.30
C LYS A 198 -1.83 -26.64 -2.17
N ARG A 199 -3.12 -26.60 -2.49
CA ARG A 199 -3.95 -25.39 -2.35
C ARG A 199 -3.98 -24.90 -0.91
N ASN A 200 -4.20 -25.76 0.07
CA ASN A 200 -4.21 -25.39 1.48
C ASN A 200 -2.87 -24.80 1.95
N GLY A 201 -1.75 -25.43 1.56
CA GLY A 201 -0.41 -24.92 1.86
C GLY A 201 -0.09 -23.59 1.15
N PHE A 202 -0.58 -23.41 -0.08
CA PHE A 202 -0.47 -22.18 -0.84
C PHE A 202 -1.26 -21.05 -0.18
N GLU A 203 -2.56 -21.26 0.05
CA GLU A 203 -3.47 -20.26 0.62
C GLU A 203 -3.03 -19.79 1.99
N LYS A 204 -2.49 -20.69 2.83
CA LYS A 204 -1.92 -20.34 4.12
C LYS A 204 -0.79 -19.31 3.96
N THR A 205 0.20 -19.61 3.13
CA THR A 205 1.34 -18.70 2.87
C THR A 205 0.86 -17.40 2.23
N PHE A 206 -0.05 -17.47 1.27
CA PHE A 206 -0.61 -16.31 0.59
C PHE A 206 -1.33 -15.36 1.55
N LYS A 207 -2.21 -15.89 2.42
CA LYS A 207 -2.93 -15.12 3.44
C LYS A 207 -1.96 -14.48 4.45
N GLU A 208 -0.94 -15.21 4.89
CA GLU A 208 0.12 -14.65 5.75
C GLU A 208 0.82 -13.45 5.09
N LEU A 209 1.19 -13.55 3.80
CA LEU A 209 1.84 -12.47 3.08
C LEU A 209 0.94 -11.25 2.85
N CYS A 210 -0.36 -11.45 2.58
CA CYS A 210 -1.33 -10.35 2.49
C CYS A 210 -1.49 -9.62 3.83
N ILE A 211 -1.58 -10.36 4.92
CA ILE A 211 -1.64 -9.76 6.27
C ILE A 211 -0.35 -8.99 6.55
N GLU A 212 0.81 -9.57 6.23
CA GLU A 212 2.08 -8.89 6.43
C GLU A 212 2.21 -7.59 5.64
N SER A 213 1.67 -7.53 4.41
CA SER A 213 1.71 -6.31 3.59
C SER A 213 0.87 -5.19 4.22
N ILE A 214 -0.32 -5.51 4.74
CA ILE A 214 -1.19 -4.53 5.44
C ILE A 214 -0.53 -4.01 6.73
N TYR A 215 0.01 -4.90 7.56
CA TYR A 215 0.48 -4.54 8.91
C TYR A 215 1.99 -4.31 9.01
N THR A 216 2.65 -3.96 7.90
CA THR A 216 4.10 -3.74 7.89
C THR A 216 4.58 -2.66 8.87
N THR A 217 3.70 -1.76 9.35
CA THR A 217 4.11 -0.54 10.07
C THR A 217 3.41 -0.24 11.40
N ASP A 218 2.19 -0.73 11.68
CA ASP A 218 1.43 -0.39 12.91
C ASP A 218 1.70 -1.34 14.10
N HIS A 219 1.43 -0.91 15.35
CA HIS A 219 1.98 -1.43 16.62
C HIS A 219 1.11 -2.44 17.39
N VAL A 220 -0.20 -2.51 17.18
CA VAL A 220 -1.09 -3.35 18.04
C VAL A 220 -1.19 -4.80 17.56
N ALA A 221 -1.44 -5.04 16.27
CA ALA A 221 -1.41 -6.38 15.67
C ALA A 221 0.03 -6.86 15.31
N LYS A 222 0.99 -5.92 15.33
CA LYS A 222 2.39 -6.12 14.91
C LYS A 222 3.02 -7.34 15.53
N ARG A 223 2.82 -7.57 16.82
CA ARG A 223 3.59 -8.57 17.56
C ARG A 223 3.28 -9.98 17.06
N LYS A 224 2.00 -10.33 16.92
CA LYS A 224 1.60 -11.67 16.44
C LYS A 224 2.06 -11.89 14.99
N ILE A 225 1.87 -10.89 14.13
CA ILE A 225 2.25 -10.96 12.72
C ILE A 225 3.77 -11.03 12.56
N MET A 226 4.54 -10.23 13.30
CA MET A 226 6.00 -10.29 13.29
C MET A 226 6.54 -11.61 13.83
N MET A 227 5.91 -12.20 14.85
CA MET A 227 6.32 -13.50 15.37
C MET A 227 6.09 -14.57 14.30
N ARG A 228 4.91 -14.61 13.68
CA ARG A 228 4.62 -15.57 12.62
C ARG A 228 5.52 -15.40 11.40
N LYS A 229 5.79 -14.15 10.99
CA LYS A 229 6.77 -13.82 9.95
C LYS A 229 8.15 -14.39 10.29
N LYS A 230 8.64 -14.15 11.51
CA LYS A 230 9.95 -14.65 11.96
C LYS A 230 10.01 -16.18 11.99
N GLU A 231 8.94 -16.84 12.44
CA GLU A 231 8.84 -18.30 12.42
C GLU A 231 8.94 -18.85 11.00
N ARG A 232 8.16 -18.30 10.05
CA ARG A 232 8.25 -18.71 8.65
C ARG A 232 9.64 -18.46 8.06
N GLU A 233 10.21 -17.28 8.30
CA GLU A 233 11.56 -16.95 7.81
C GLU A 233 12.63 -17.88 8.42
N TYR A 234 12.42 -18.37 9.65
CA TYR A 234 13.28 -19.38 10.26
C TYR A 234 13.08 -20.76 9.63
N GLU A 235 11.84 -21.19 9.40
CA GLU A 235 11.52 -22.45 8.71
C GLU A 235 12.20 -22.47 7.32
N GLU A 236 12.05 -21.40 6.55
CA GLU A 236 12.67 -21.21 5.24
C GLU A 236 14.21 -21.20 5.31
N ALA A 237 14.80 -20.43 6.23
CA ALA A 237 16.26 -20.40 6.39
C ALA A 237 16.83 -21.76 6.86
N SER A 238 16.07 -22.49 7.68
CA SER A 238 16.45 -23.82 8.16
C SER A 238 16.44 -24.84 7.03
N PHE A 239 15.46 -24.74 6.13
CA PHE A 239 15.42 -25.53 4.91
C PHE A 239 16.67 -25.26 4.05
N LEU A 240 16.97 -23.98 3.76
CA LEU A 240 18.17 -23.61 3.00
C LEU A 240 19.45 -24.21 3.60
N GLN A 241 19.61 -24.09 4.92
CA GLN A 241 20.79 -24.62 5.62
C GLN A 241 20.91 -26.13 5.49
N LYS A 242 19.80 -26.87 5.67
CA LYS A 242 19.76 -28.33 5.52
C LYS A 242 20.04 -28.78 4.09
N SER A 243 19.62 -27.98 3.11
CA SER A 243 19.87 -28.23 1.68
C SER A 243 21.25 -27.78 1.21
N GLY A 244 22.14 -27.33 2.10
CA GLY A 244 23.49 -26.87 1.75
C GLY A 244 23.52 -25.55 0.97
N ILE A 245 22.41 -24.81 0.95
CA ILE A 245 22.30 -23.53 0.24
C ILE A 245 22.86 -22.42 1.13
N SER A 246 23.72 -21.58 0.54
CA SER A 246 24.31 -20.45 1.24
C SER A 246 23.25 -19.50 1.79
N LEU A 247 23.40 -19.17 3.08
CA LEU A 247 22.57 -18.22 3.78
C LEU A 247 23.12 -16.81 3.60
N SER A 248 22.23 -15.85 3.38
CA SER A 248 22.57 -14.44 3.59
C SER A 248 22.88 -14.18 5.07
N LYS A 249 23.59 -13.08 5.35
CA LYS A 249 23.87 -12.64 6.72
C LYS A 249 22.59 -12.59 7.58
N ALA A 250 21.52 -12.01 7.05
CA ALA A 250 20.25 -11.89 7.75
C ALA A 250 19.59 -13.26 8.02
N GLU A 251 19.67 -14.20 7.08
CA GLU A 251 19.15 -15.57 7.28
C GLU A 251 19.97 -16.32 8.34
N GLY A 252 21.30 -16.16 8.35
CA GLY A 252 22.16 -16.69 9.41
C GLY A 252 21.84 -16.13 10.80
N GLU A 253 21.59 -14.82 10.89
CA GLU A 253 21.17 -14.16 12.14
C GLU A 253 19.82 -14.70 12.66
N ILE A 254 18.86 -14.98 11.77
CA ILE A 254 17.57 -15.57 12.14
C ILE A 254 17.77 -16.94 12.78
N ILE A 255 18.57 -17.81 12.16
CA ILE A 255 18.88 -19.14 12.68
C ILE A 255 19.53 -19.06 14.06
N GLN A 256 20.49 -18.15 14.25
CA GLN A 256 21.18 -17.96 15.54
C GLN A 256 20.23 -17.42 16.63
N SER A 257 19.34 -16.49 16.27
CA SER A 257 18.43 -15.85 17.21
C SER A 257 17.39 -16.78 17.84
N LEU A 258 17.08 -17.90 17.20
CA LEU A 258 16.13 -18.92 17.68
C LEU A 258 16.81 -20.18 18.22
N ARG A 259 18.11 -20.37 17.98
CA ARG A 259 18.92 -21.44 18.60
C ARG A 259 19.35 -21.14 20.04
N THR A 260 19.38 -19.88 20.45
CA THR A 260 19.66 -19.53 21.83
C THR A 260 18.43 -19.84 22.70
N PRO A 261 18.51 -20.78 23.66
CA PRO A 261 17.47 -20.90 24.67
C PRO A 261 17.33 -19.54 25.35
N ARG A 262 16.11 -19.21 25.79
CA ARG A 262 15.81 -18.04 26.64
C ARG A 262 16.42 -18.18 28.05
N SER A 263 17.65 -18.68 28.15
CA SER A 263 18.42 -18.85 29.37
C SER A 263 19.48 -17.75 29.45
N SER A 264 19.53 -17.08 30.61
CA SER A 264 20.50 -16.06 31.00
C SER A 264 20.57 -14.79 30.14
N TYR A 265 19.54 -13.93 30.24
CA TYR A 265 19.83 -12.49 30.29
C TYR A 265 20.15 -12.15 31.75
N THR A 266 21.39 -12.37 32.18
CA THR A 266 21.90 -11.60 33.32
C THR A 266 22.12 -10.18 32.81
N PHE A 267 21.31 -9.27 33.34
CA PHE A 267 21.47 -7.84 33.14
C PHE A 267 22.80 -7.42 33.77
N SER A 268 23.85 -7.30 32.96
CA SER A 268 25.10 -6.64 33.35
C SER A 268 25.04 -5.18 32.89
N PRO A 269 24.84 -4.20 33.80
CA PRO A 269 24.70 -2.80 33.42
C PRO A 269 26.07 -2.14 33.22
N THR A 270 26.87 -2.59 32.26
CA THR A 270 28.12 -1.90 31.89
C THR A 270 28.49 -2.10 30.42
N ARG A 271 27.66 -1.57 29.51
CA ARG A 271 28.16 -1.18 28.18
C ARG A 271 27.75 0.25 27.87
N ARG A 272 28.70 1.16 28.07
CA ARG A 272 28.67 2.55 27.57
C ARG A 272 28.15 2.55 26.13
N ARG A 273 26.99 3.15 25.91
CA ARG A 273 26.45 3.48 24.58
C ARG A 273 27.50 4.30 23.83
N LYS A 274 28.24 3.68 22.90
CA LYS A 274 28.95 4.43 21.86
C LYS A 274 27.88 5.04 20.96
N GLN A 275 27.68 6.35 21.09
CA GLN A 275 26.79 7.10 20.20
C GLN A 275 27.29 7.01 18.77
N SER A 276 26.36 6.88 17.82
CA SER A 276 26.65 6.90 16.38
C SER A 276 27.42 8.19 16.00
N PRO A 277 28.50 8.10 15.21
CA PRO A 277 29.29 9.25 14.74
C PRO A 277 28.46 10.33 14.02
N TYR A 278 27.30 9.96 13.47
CA TYR A 278 26.38 10.88 12.80
C TYR A 278 25.69 11.86 13.77
N ARG A 279 25.42 11.46 15.02
CA ARG A 279 24.79 12.35 16.02
C ARG A 279 25.77 13.39 16.59
N LEU A 280 27.06 13.09 16.61
CA LEU A 280 28.11 14.00 17.08
C LEU A 280 28.37 15.16 16.09
N ARG A 281 28.22 14.93 14.78
CA ARG A 281 28.33 16.01 13.77
C ARG A 281 27.19 17.02 13.86
N ALA A 282 25.94 16.55 13.95
CA ALA A 282 24.76 17.42 14.05
C ALA A 282 24.74 18.27 15.33
N ALA A 283 25.30 17.75 16.44
CA ALA A 283 25.42 18.51 17.69
C ALA A 283 26.53 19.58 17.64
N LYS A 284 27.68 19.28 17.03
CA LYS A 284 28.78 20.25 16.86
C LYS A 284 28.42 21.38 15.90
N GLU A 285 27.60 21.11 14.89
CA GLU A 285 27.17 22.13 13.91
C GLU A 285 26.09 23.06 14.47
N LYS A 286 25.26 22.58 15.40
CA LYS A 286 24.35 23.45 16.18
C LYS A 286 25.11 24.33 17.19
N GLN A 287 26.17 23.84 17.82
CA GLN A 287 26.98 24.64 18.76
C GLN A 287 27.78 25.75 18.07
N ARG A 288 28.35 25.50 16.87
CA ARG A 288 29.06 26.54 16.09
C ARG A 288 28.16 27.72 15.70
N LYS A 289 26.89 27.48 15.35
CA LYS A 289 25.95 28.56 14.97
C LYS A 289 25.47 29.43 16.14
N THR A 290 25.66 28.98 17.38
CA THR A 290 25.34 29.77 18.60
C THR A 290 26.52 30.55 19.16
N ILE A 291 27.75 30.28 18.72
CA ILE A 291 28.96 30.96 19.24
C ILE A 291 29.27 32.25 18.44
N ASP A 292 28.87 32.33 17.16
CA ASP A 292 29.11 33.51 16.30
C ASP A 292 28.09 34.66 16.46
N ARG A 293 27.36 34.73 17.58
CA ARG A 293 26.50 35.88 17.90
C ARG A 293 26.67 36.33 19.36
N LYS A 294 27.86 36.81 19.72
CA LYS A 294 28.06 37.74 20.84
C LYS A 294 29.13 38.79 20.49
N CYS A 295 28.63 40.01 20.24
CA CYS A 295 29.18 41.39 20.33
C CYS A 295 30.65 41.71 20.00
N PRO A 296 30.87 42.93 19.48
CA PRO A 296 31.69 43.87 20.24
C PRO A 296 31.00 45.21 20.53
N ASP A 297 31.67 45.98 21.38
CA ASP A 297 31.20 47.01 22.29
C ASP A 297 30.85 48.39 21.69
N VAL A 298 29.82 48.99 22.30
CA VAL A 298 29.72 50.34 22.91
C VAL A 298 30.45 51.51 22.22
N LYS A 299 29.69 52.55 21.81
CA LYS A 299 29.83 53.96 22.29
C LYS A 299 28.52 54.77 22.16
N THR A 300 28.06 55.26 23.33
CA THR A 300 27.43 56.57 23.67
C THR A 300 26.09 57.04 23.07
N GLY A 301 25.11 57.31 23.96
CA GLY A 301 24.14 58.42 23.83
C GLY A 301 22.66 58.04 24.00
N PRO A 302 21.81 58.81 24.72
CA PRO A 302 20.72 58.21 25.52
C PRO A 302 19.28 58.53 25.06
N CYS A 303 18.34 57.84 25.73
CA CYS A 303 17.02 58.29 26.20
C CYS A 303 15.73 57.89 25.46
N GLN A 304 14.81 57.36 26.31
CA GLN A 304 13.33 57.30 26.29
C GLN A 304 12.73 55.96 25.79
N ALA A 305 12.23 55.11 26.72
CA ALA A 305 10.88 55.12 27.31
C ALA A 305 9.83 54.85 26.21
N GLU A 306 8.97 53.83 26.23
CA GLU A 306 8.09 53.21 27.23
C GLU A 306 7.86 51.74 26.77
N GLY A 307 7.56 50.71 27.56
CA GLY A 307 6.57 50.60 28.62
C GLY A 307 5.52 49.53 28.23
N ILE A 308 5.75 48.28 28.69
CA ILE A 308 4.74 47.33 29.22
C ILE A 308 3.69 46.78 28.21
N SER A 309 3.78 45.53 27.72
CA SER A 309 3.44 44.23 28.33
C SER A 309 1.96 44.02 28.68
N CYS A 310 1.29 43.05 28.04
CA CYS A 310 0.19 42.29 28.64
C CYS A 310 0.23 40.81 28.24
N LYS A 311 0.41 39.95 29.24
CA LYS A 311 0.09 38.52 29.22
C LYS A 311 -1.37 38.32 29.64
N ASN A 312 -2.01 37.36 28.96
CA ASN A 312 -2.89 36.29 29.44
C ASN A 312 -3.80 36.46 30.68
N ASN A 313 -5.05 36.00 30.51
CA ASN A 313 -5.82 35.02 31.30
C ASN A 313 -7.22 35.46 31.76
N SER A 314 -8.01 34.42 32.09
CA SER A 314 -9.37 34.30 32.67
C SER A 314 -10.53 34.57 31.70
N GLU A 315 -11.34 33.58 31.32
CA GLU A 315 -12.38 32.87 32.14
C GLU A 315 -13.31 33.84 32.87
N ASP A 316 -14.55 33.98 32.42
CA ASP A 316 -15.70 33.39 33.12
C ASP A 316 -17.06 33.70 32.45
N GLN A 317 -17.87 32.63 32.38
CA GLN A 317 -19.30 32.53 32.71
C GLN A 317 -20.40 33.43 32.08
N MET A 318 -21.29 32.70 31.41
CA MET A 318 -22.74 32.56 31.65
C MET A 318 -23.77 33.62 31.22
N ASN A 319 -24.85 33.02 30.69
CA ASN A 319 -26.26 33.43 30.64
C ASN A 319 -26.64 34.49 29.60
N ASP A 320 -27.80 34.47 28.94
CA ASP A 320 -28.88 33.51 28.72
C ASP A 320 -29.85 34.24 27.76
N VAL A 321 -30.83 33.52 27.21
CA VAL A 321 -32.15 33.99 26.72
C VAL A 321 -32.35 34.44 25.25
N SER A 322 -33.42 33.84 24.69
CA SER A 322 -34.31 34.22 23.56
C SER A 322 -33.79 34.02 22.13
N ALA A 323 -34.23 33.02 21.36
CA ALA A 323 -35.58 32.79 20.80
C ALA A 323 -36.02 33.88 19.82
N ILE A 324 -36.17 33.50 18.53
CA ILE A 324 -37.36 33.69 17.67
C ILE A 324 -36.98 33.63 16.16
N GLU A 325 -37.62 32.67 15.47
CA GLU A 325 -38.18 32.67 14.10
C GLU A 325 -37.30 33.07 12.90
N SER A 326 -36.97 32.12 12.01
CA SER A 326 -37.73 31.67 10.82
C SER A 326 -37.72 32.65 9.64
N ALA A 327 -37.06 32.26 8.53
CA ALA A 327 -37.51 32.50 7.15
C ALA A 327 -36.47 31.95 6.14
N THR A 328 -36.78 30.80 5.52
CA THR A 328 -36.54 30.54 4.09
C THR A 328 -37.56 31.36 3.26
N PRO A 329 -37.37 31.71 1.96
CA PRO A 329 -36.95 30.79 0.90
C PRO A 329 -36.22 31.40 -0.35
N ASN A 330 -35.91 30.49 -1.29
CA ASN A 330 -35.70 30.61 -2.75
C ASN A 330 -34.36 29.97 -3.16
N GLN A 331 -34.31 28.71 -3.62
CA GLN A 331 -34.75 28.18 -4.92
C GLN A 331 -34.34 29.04 -6.12
N GLU A 332 -33.18 28.72 -6.70
CA GLU A 332 -32.99 28.77 -8.15
C GLU A 332 -32.30 27.48 -8.63
N ASN A 333 -33.00 26.82 -9.55
CA ASN A 333 -32.56 25.65 -10.29
C ASN A 333 -31.53 26.07 -11.35
N GLN A 334 -30.42 25.34 -11.46
CA GLN A 334 -29.69 25.24 -12.73
C GLN A 334 -29.41 23.77 -13.06
N GLU A 335 -29.95 23.37 -14.20
CA GLU A 335 -29.91 22.06 -14.83
C GLU A 335 -28.47 21.60 -15.12
N PHE A 336 -28.08 20.43 -14.62
CA PHE A 336 -26.91 19.72 -15.12
C PHE A 336 -27.33 18.79 -16.26
N ARG A 337 -26.99 19.19 -17.50
CA ARG A 337 -27.03 18.31 -18.68
C ARG A 337 -25.99 17.21 -18.53
N SER A 338 -26.46 15.98 -18.33
CA SER A 338 -25.67 14.76 -18.48
C SER A 338 -25.29 14.55 -19.94
N LEU A 339 -24.00 14.68 -20.26
CA LEU A 339 -23.44 14.24 -21.54
C LEU A 339 -23.34 12.70 -21.53
N GLN A 340 -24.39 12.03 -21.99
CA GLN A 340 -24.30 10.63 -22.41
C GLN A 340 -23.72 10.58 -23.83
N LEU A 341 -22.54 9.97 -23.98
CA LEU A 341 -22.01 9.61 -25.30
C LEU A 341 -22.49 8.20 -25.67
N PRO A 342 -23.00 7.98 -26.89
CA PRO A 342 -23.42 6.65 -27.33
C PRO A 342 -22.19 5.85 -27.76
N VAL A 343 -21.95 4.69 -27.13
CA VAL A 343 -21.03 3.68 -27.69
C VAL A 343 -21.88 2.57 -28.30
N SER A 344 -21.86 2.56 -29.63
CA SER A 344 -22.46 1.55 -30.49
C SER A 344 -21.92 0.17 -30.13
N SER A 345 -22.81 -0.70 -29.65
CA SER A 345 -22.63 -2.14 -29.59
C SER A 345 -22.63 -2.72 -31.00
N ARG A 346 -21.54 -3.38 -31.39
CA ARG A 346 -21.50 -4.49 -32.36
C ARG A 346 -20.10 -5.08 -32.26
N HIS A 347 -19.98 -6.33 -31.85
CA HIS A 347 -19.20 -7.38 -32.52
C HIS A 347 -19.51 -8.72 -31.84
N SER A 348 -20.21 -9.57 -32.60
CA SER A 348 -20.56 -10.94 -32.27
C SER A 348 -19.32 -11.86 -32.24
N PRO A 349 -19.43 -13.06 -31.64
CA PRO A 349 -18.28 -13.87 -31.24
C PRO A 349 -17.82 -14.77 -32.38
N SER A 350 -16.51 -15.00 -32.52
CA SER A 350 -16.01 -16.15 -33.26
C SER A 350 -14.55 -16.51 -32.97
N ARG A 351 -14.39 -17.82 -32.73
CA ARG A 351 -13.23 -18.68 -33.01
C ARG A 351 -12.08 -18.72 -32.01
N VAL A 352 -12.29 -19.62 -31.05
CA VAL A 352 -11.36 -20.66 -30.61
C VAL A 352 -10.23 -20.91 -31.63
N ILE A 353 -8.99 -20.63 -31.22
CA ILE A 353 -7.79 -21.30 -31.73
C ILE A 353 -7.04 -21.84 -30.51
N ARG A 354 -7.23 -23.15 -30.26
CA ARG A 354 -6.35 -23.95 -29.41
C ARG A 354 -4.99 -24.03 -30.09
N ARG A 355 -3.93 -23.53 -29.46
CA ARG A 355 -2.56 -23.97 -29.74
C ARG A 355 -1.75 -24.10 -28.45
N ASN A 356 -1.46 -25.36 -28.14
CA ASN A 356 -0.22 -25.90 -27.54
C ASN A 356 0.26 -25.34 -26.19
N LEU A 357 -0.35 -25.83 -25.11
CA LEU A 357 0.34 -26.10 -23.85
C LEU A 357 0.75 -27.58 -23.86
N ASN A 358 1.92 -27.89 -24.43
CA ASN A 358 2.60 -29.17 -24.26
C ASN A 358 4.10 -28.96 -24.45
N LYS A 359 4.74 -28.39 -23.43
CA LYS A 359 6.19 -28.49 -23.19
C LYS A 359 6.43 -28.34 -21.70
N LEU A 360 6.22 -29.39 -20.93
CA LEU A 360 6.76 -29.59 -19.58
C LEU A 360 6.53 -31.06 -19.16
N SER A 361 7.16 -32.00 -19.87
CA SER A 361 7.48 -33.33 -19.36
C SER A 361 8.52 -33.98 -20.26
N LEU A 362 9.80 -33.66 -20.06
CA LEU A 362 10.89 -34.51 -20.55
C LEU A 362 12.17 -34.19 -19.77
N ALA A 363 12.21 -34.64 -18.52
CA ALA A 363 13.43 -34.69 -17.72
C ALA A 363 13.24 -35.70 -16.58
N ASP A 364 12.92 -36.96 -16.89
CA ASP A 364 12.93 -38.07 -15.92
C ASP A 364 13.18 -39.47 -16.54
N GLU A 365 13.78 -39.56 -17.73
CA GLU A 365 14.16 -40.86 -18.32
C GLU A 365 15.53 -40.82 -19.00
N ILE A 366 16.60 -40.61 -18.24
CA ILE A 366 17.95 -41.10 -18.59
C ILE A 366 18.66 -41.53 -17.30
N SER A 367 18.26 -42.67 -16.74
CA SER A 367 19.12 -43.43 -15.83
C SER A 367 18.66 -44.88 -15.74
N GLN A 368 18.70 -45.58 -16.88
CA GLN A 368 18.65 -47.06 -16.97
C GLN A 368 18.90 -47.47 -18.43
N ASN A 369 20.17 -47.49 -18.85
CA ASN A 369 20.68 -48.37 -19.92
C ASN A 369 22.15 -48.04 -20.26
N LYS A 370 23.08 -48.42 -19.37
CA LYS A 370 24.47 -48.76 -19.74
C LYS A 370 25.03 -49.77 -18.74
N SER A 371 24.57 -51.02 -18.87
CA SER A 371 25.23 -52.21 -18.35
C SER A 371 24.81 -53.39 -19.23
N SER A 372 25.48 -53.53 -20.37
CA SER A 372 25.73 -54.81 -21.05
C SER A 372 26.29 -54.57 -22.45
N LYS A 373 27.55 -54.99 -22.61
CA LYS A 373 28.32 -55.22 -23.85
C LYS A 373 28.94 -54.01 -24.54
#